data_AF-A0A7Y7CRH7-F1
#
_entry.id   AF-A0A7Y7CRH7-F1
#
_cell.length_a   1.000
_cell.length_b   1.000
_cell.length_c   1.000
_cell.angle_alpha   90.00
_cell.angle_beta   90.00
_cell.angle_gamma   90.00
#
_symmetry.space_group_name_H-M   'P 1'
#
loop_
_entity.id
_entity.type
_entity.pdbx_description
1 polymer ?
#
loop_
_entity_poly.entity_id
_entity_poly.type
_entity_poly.pdbx_seq_one_letter_code
_entity_poly.pdbx_strand_id
1 'polypeptide(L)'
;FAHLDATTVLSRKIAELGIYPAVDPLDSTSRILTADILGEEHYNCATRVKELLQRYKELQDIIAILGMEELSEEDKLAVHRARRVQRFLSQPFHVAEQFTGIPGVLVDIKDTIKGFNMIMDGELDKYPEAAFNLRGSIQDAIDAGEKMLAEA
;
A
#
# COMPACT_ATOMS: atom_id res chain seq x y z
N PHE A 1 12.91 19.62 -10.23
CA PHE A 1 12.41 19.30 -8.88
C PHE A 1 12.90 20.24 -7.77
N ALA A 2 14.03 20.95 -7.90
CA ALA A 2 14.63 21.75 -6.82
C ALA A 2 13.73 22.86 -6.21
N HIS A 3 12.69 23.30 -6.93
CA HIS A 3 11.78 24.36 -6.49
C HIS A 3 10.46 23.88 -5.88
N LEU A 4 10.24 22.55 -5.82
CA LEU A 4 9.01 21.97 -5.28
C LEU A 4 9.24 21.45 -3.86
N ASP A 5 8.29 21.73 -2.97
CA ASP A 5 8.31 21.22 -1.59
C ASP A 5 7.81 19.78 -1.49
N ALA A 6 7.00 19.34 -2.45
CA ALA A 6 6.55 17.96 -2.59
C ALA A 6 6.48 17.56 -4.06
N THR A 7 6.80 16.30 -4.33
CA THR A 7 6.81 15.72 -5.67
C THR A 7 6.04 14.40 -5.66
N THR A 8 4.91 14.36 -6.37
CA THR A 8 4.14 13.14 -6.58
C THR A 8 4.46 12.58 -7.96
N VAL A 9 5.18 11.46 -7.99
CA VAL A 9 5.58 10.81 -9.25
C VAL A 9 4.54 9.75 -9.61
N LEU A 10 4.07 9.76 -10.85
CA LEU A 10 3.16 8.75 -11.38
C LEU A 10 3.93 7.75 -12.25
N SER A 11 3.69 6.45 -12.04
CA SER A 11 4.41 5.37 -12.71
C SER A 11 3.48 4.53 -13.56
N ARG A 12 3.86 4.33 -14.82
CA ARG A 12 3.13 3.44 -15.74
C ARG A 12 3.13 1.99 -15.23
N LYS A 13 4.24 1.52 -14.67
CA LYS A 13 4.37 0.15 -14.15
C LYS A 13 3.35 -0.12 -13.03
N ILE A 14 3.06 0.88 -12.19
CA ILE A 14 2.06 0.77 -11.12
C ILE A 14 0.65 0.74 -11.70
N ALA A 15 0.36 1.59 -12.69
CA ALA A 15 -0.93 1.59 -13.38
C ALA A 15 -1.23 0.25 -14.06
N GLU A 16 -0.23 -0.39 -14.67
CA GLU A 16 -0.35 -1.70 -15.33
C GLU A 16 -0.73 -2.83 -14.33
N LEU A 17 -0.48 -2.65 -13.03
CA LEU A 17 -0.91 -3.56 -11.97
C LEU A 17 -2.37 -3.32 -11.52
N GLY A 18 -3.06 -2.33 -12.09
CA GLY A 18 -4.42 -1.95 -11.72
C GLY A 18 -4.50 -1.11 -10.44
N ILE A 19 -3.39 -0.51 -10.01
CA ILE A 19 -3.30 0.29 -8.78
C ILE A 19 -3.53 1.76 -9.14
N TYR A 20 -4.62 2.32 -8.63
CA TYR A 20 -5.00 3.72 -8.83
C TYR A 20 -5.26 4.41 -7.49
N PRO A 21 -4.66 5.60 -7.22
CA PRO A 21 -3.79 6.35 -8.14
C PRO A 21 -2.42 5.69 -8.33
N ALA A 22 -1.84 5.83 -9.53
CA ALA A 22 -0.58 5.19 -9.91
C ALA A 22 0.66 5.93 -9.36
N VAL A 23 0.61 6.36 -8.10
CA VAL A 23 1.69 7.08 -7.42
C VAL A 23 2.81 6.11 -7.09
N ASP A 24 4.05 6.48 -7.41
CA ASP A 24 5.23 5.75 -6.98
C ASP A 24 5.61 6.15 -5.55
N PRO A 25 5.46 5.25 -4.56
CA PRO A 25 5.70 5.59 -3.16
C PRO A 25 7.19 5.75 -2.82
N LEU A 26 8.10 5.20 -3.62
CA LEU A 26 9.54 5.29 -3.39
C LEU A 26 10.14 6.51 -4.08
N ASP A 27 9.66 6.86 -5.27
CA ASP A 27 10.13 8.04 -6.03
C ASP A 27 9.42 9.34 -5.61
N SER A 28 8.28 9.25 -4.91
CA SER A 28 7.58 10.43 -4.37
C SER A 28 8.20 10.91 -3.05
N THR A 29 8.31 12.24 -2.91
CA THR A 29 8.98 12.88 -1.77
C THR A 29 8.24 14.12 -1.30
N SER A 30 8.46 14.51 -0.04
CA SER A 30 7.94 15.74 0.56
C SER A 30 8.92 16.24 1.61
N ARG A 31 9.18 17.56 1.64
CA ARG A 31 10.08 18.19 2.61
C ARG A 31 9.55 18.11 4.05
N ILE A 32 8.23 18.05 4.21
CA ILE A 32 7.60 18.01 5.53
C ILE A 32 7.48 16.60 6.10
N LEU A 33 8.00 15.57 5.42
CA LEU A 33 8.02 14.20 5.93
C LEU A 33 9.09 14.04 7.01
N THR A 34 8.89 14.73 8.14
CA THR A 34 9.76 14.72 9.31
C THR A 34 8.92 14.60 10.59
N ALA A 35 9.46 13.95 11.61
CA ALA A 35 8.77 13.75 12.89
C ALA A 35 8.41 15.08 13.59
N ASP A 36 9.27 16.10 13.46
CA ASP A 36 9.05 17.42 14.07
C ASP A 36 7.79 18.13 13.55
N ILE A 37 7.39 17.86 12.30
CA ILE A 37 6.23 18.50 11.67
C ILE A 37 4.99 17.61 11.74
N LEU A 38 5.14 16.30 11.46
CA LEU A 38 4.01 15.38 11.35
C LEU A 38 3.66 14.67 12.66
N GLY A 39 4.55 14.72 13.64
CA GLY A 39 4.53 13.84 14.80
C GLY A 39 5.12 12.46 14.49
N GLU A 40 5.51 11.76 15.56
CA GLU A 40 6.19 10.46 15.45
C GLU A 40 5.31 9.39 14.80
N GLU A 41 4.01 9.35 15.13
CA GLU A 41 3.10 8.29 14.67
C GLU A 41 3.00 8.25 13.14
N HIS A 42 2.77 9.41 12.53
CA HIS A 42 2.67 9.54 11.07
C HIS A 42 4.03 9.29 10.41
N TYR A 43 5.10 9.91 10.92
CA TYR A 43 6.44 9.74 10.37
C TYR A 43 6.91 8.29 10.39
N ASN A 44 6.71 7.60 11.52
CA ASN A 44 7.12 6.20 11.68
C ASN A 44 6.29 5.28 10.77
N CYS A 45 4.97 5.49 10.67
CA CYS A 45 4.13 4.73 9.75
C CYS A 45 4.61 4.87 8.30
N ALA A 46 4.84 6.09 7.83
CA ALA A 46 5.29 6.33 6.46
C ALA A 46 6.69 5.74 6.19
N THR A 47 7.60 5.86 7.15
CA THR A 47 8.97 5.31 7.06
C THR A 47 8.94 3.78 6.97
N ARG A 48 8.18 3.12 7.85
CA ARG A 48 8.00 1.65 7.83
C ARG A 48 7.43 1.16 6.50
N VAL A 49 6.43 1.85 5.95
CA VAL A 49 5.85 1.51 4.64
C VAL A 49 6.91 1.63 3.53
N LYS A 50 7.70 2.71 3.52
CA LYS A 50 8.79 2.88 2.54
C LYS A 50 9.86 1.80 2.64
N GLU A 51 10.29 1.47 3.86
CA GLU A 51 11.28 0.42 4.11
C GLU A 51 10.79 -0.95 3.62
N LEU A 52 9.53 -1.29 3.91
CA LEU A 52 8.94 -2.55 3.44
C LEU A 52 8.88 -2.62 1.91
N LEU A 53 8.45 -1.54 1.26
CA LEU A 53 8.36 -1.49 -0.19
C LEU A 53 9.75 -1.50 -0.87
N GLN A 54 10.76 -0.91 -0.22
CA GLN A 54 12.15 -0.98 -0.67
C GLN A 54 12.70 -2.41 -0.55
N ARG A 55 12.51 -3.07 0.60
CA ARG A 55 12.86 -4.49 0.78
C ARG A 55 12.16 -5.37 -0.25
N TYR A 56 10.87 -5.13 -0.51
CA TYR A 56 10.12 -5.87 -1.52
C TYR A 56 10.72 -5.70 -2.92
N LYS A 57 11.11 -4.48 -3.31
CA LYS A 57 11.77 -4.21 -4.59
C LYS A 57 13.08 -4.98 -4.75
N GLU A 58 13.88 -5.09 -3.70
CA GLU A 58 15.11 -5.89 -3.69
C GLU A 58 14.83 -7.39 -3.83
N LEU A 59 13.76 -7.87 -3.18
CA LEU A 59 13.34 -9.27 -3.28
C LEU A 59 12.71 -9.61 -4.64
N GLN A 60 12.16 -8.64 -5.38
CA GLN A 60 11.56 -8.88 -6.71
C GLN A 60 12.56 -9.44 -7.72
N ASP A 61 13.81 -8.97 -7.73
CA ASP A 61 14.84 -9.48 -8.63
C ASP A 61 15.20 -10.93 -8.31
N ILE A 62 15.26 -11.27 -7.02
CA ILE A 62 15.49 -12.63 -6.54
C ILE A 62 14.31 -13.53 -6.97
N ILE A 63 13.07 -13.09 -6.73
CA ILE A 63 11.85 -13.82 -7.12
C ILE A 63 11.80 -14.05 -8.63
N ALA A 64 12.21 -13.08 -9.44
CA ALA A 64 12.21 -13.18 -10.89
C ALA A 64 13.21 -14.22 -11.43
N ILE A 65 14.31 -14.46 -10.70
CA ILE A 65 15.37 -15.40 -11.11
C ILE A 65 15.16 -16.79 -10.49
N LEU A 66 14.94 -16.85 -9.18
CA LEU A 66 14.93 -18.09 -8.39
C LEU A 66 13.51 -18.59 -8.05
N GLY A 67 12.52 -17.71 -8.06
CA GLY A 67 11.16 -18.01 -7.62
C GLY A 67 10.91 -17.69 -6.14
N MET A 68 9.63 -17.67 -5.77
CA MET A 68 9.17 -17.32 -4.42
C MET A 68 9.52 -18.37 -3.35
N GLU A 69 9.64 -19.63 -3.77
CA GLU A 69 9.86 -20.78 -2.86
C GLU A 69 11.23 -20.74 -2.18
N GLU A 70 12.22 -20.13 -2.85
CA GLU A 70 13.62 -20.01 -2.42
C GLU A 70 13.86 -18.91 -1.38
N LEU A 71 12.84 -18.09 -1.10
CA LEU A 71 12.92 -17.07 -0.06
C LEU A 71 12.83 -17.68 1.34
N SER A 72 13.47 -17.02 2.32
CA SER A 72 13.24 -17.34 3.73
C SER A 72 11.77 -17.10 4.10
N GLU A 73 11.26 -17.77 5.14
CA GLU A 73 9.88 -17.55 5.60
C GLU A 73 9.63 -16.10 6.03
N GLU A 74 10.66 -15.42 6.56
CA GLU A 74 10.60 -14.00 6.89
C GLU A 74 10.47 -13.12 5.63
N ASP A 75 11.24 -13.41 4.58
CA ASP A 75 11.17 -12.69 3.32
C ASP A 75 9.85 -12.94 2.59
N LYS A 76 9.33 -14.17 2.63
CA LYS A 76 8.00 -14.50 2.11
C LYS A 76 6.93 -13.65 2.81
N LEU A 77 7.00 -13.57 4.13
CA LEU A 77 6.08 -12.74 4.91
C LEU A 77 6.20 -11.25 4.54
N ALA A 78 7.42 -10.74 4.41
CA ALA A 78 7.68 -9.36 3.99
C ALA A 78 7.07 -9.08 2.60
N VAL A 79 7.24 -9.98 1.63
CA VAL A 79 6.65 -9.86 0.30
C VAL A 79 5.12 -9.84 0.35
N HIS A 80 4.50 -10.74 1.12
CA HIS A 80 3.04 -10.79 1.25
C HIS A 80 2.48 -9.50 1.85
N ARG A 81 3.09 -8.99 2.93
CA ARG A 81 2.70 -7.70 3.52
C ARG A 81 2.94 -6.55 2.55
N ALA A 82 4.06 -6.55 1.83
CA ALA A 82 4.37 -5.50 0.85
C ALA A 82 3.34 -5.45 -0.28
N ARG A 83 2.89 -6.61 -0.78
CA ARG A 83 1.82 -6.69 -1.79
C ARG A 83 0.48 -6.18 -1.27
N ARG A 84 0.12 -6.48 -0.01
CA ARG A 84 -1.07 -5.91 0.66
C ARG A 84 -0.97 -4.39 0.76
N VAL A 85 0.16 -3.88 1.24
CA VAL A 85 0.45 -2.43 1.34
C VAL A 85 0.36 -1.77 -0.03
N GLN A 86 0.97 -2.36 -1.06
CA GLN A 86 0.96 -1.82 -2.42
C GLN A 86 -0.46 -1.71 -2.98
N ARG A 87 -1.31 -2.70 -2.72
CA ARG A 87 -2.73 -2.67 -3.10
C ARG A 87 -3.53 -1.69 -2.25
N PHE A 88 -3.27 -1.60 -0.95
CA PHE A 88 -3.97 -0.69 -0.06
C PHE A 88 -3.66 0.80 -0.31
N LEU A 89 -2.56 1.10 -1.01
CA LEU A 89 -2.29 2.44 -1.55
C LEU A 89 -3.26 2.85 -2.68
N SER A 90 -4.05 1.91 -3.23
CA SER A 90 -5.09 2.23 -4.20
C SER A 90 -6.40 2.63 -3.51
N GLN A 91 -7.08 3.61 -4.10
CA GLN A 91 -8.30 4.20 -3.56
C GLN A 91 -9.27 4.54 -4.70
N PRO A 92 -10.56 4.20 -4.58
CA PRO A 92 -11.57 4.62 -5.55
C PRO A 92 -11.81 6.13 -5.45
N PHE A 93 -11.68 6.84 -6.58
CA PHE A 93 -11.91 8.27 -6.66
C PHE A 93 -13.35 8.58 -7.03
N HIS A 94 -13.95 9.59 -6.39
CA HIS A 94 -15.30 10.08 -6.70
C HIS A 94 -15.46 10.46 -8.18
N VAL A 95 -14.43 11.07 -8.77
CA VAL A 95 -14.43 11.44 -10.20
C VAL A 95 -14.33 10.22 -11.14
N ALA A 96 -13.87 9.08 -10.62
CA ALA A 96 -13.73 7.85 -11.38
C ALA A 96 -14.98 6.96 -11.34
N GLU A 97 -15.94 7.24 -10.45
CA GLU A 97 -17.14 6.42 -10.21
C GLU A 97 -17.95 6.19 -11.48
N GLN A 98 -18.06 7.20 -12.36
CA GLN A 98 -18.77 7.07 -13.65
C GLN A 98 -18.12 6.05 -14.60
N PHE A 99 -16.83 5.77 -14.43
CA PHE A 99 -16.07 4.85 -15.29
C PHE A 99 -15.90 3.47 -14.65
N THR A 100 -15.79 3.41 -13.32
CA THR A 100 -15.52 2.16 -12.59
C THR A 100 -16.79 1.52 -12.02
N GLY A 101 -17.85 2.30 -11.80
CA GLY A 101 -19.04 1.88 -11.04
C GLY A 101 -18.79 1.68 -9.54
N ILE A 102 -17.59 2.04 -9.04
CA ILE A 102 -17.22 1.90 -7.64
C ILE A 102 -17.34 3.29 -6.99
N PRO A 103 -18.16 3.45 -5.93
CA PRO A 103 -18.28 4.70 -5.21
C PRO A 103 -16.93 5.22 -4.72
N GLY A 104 -16.70 6.52 -4.92
CA GLY A 104 -15.52 7.18 -4.37
C GLY A 104 -15.54 7.18 -2.85
N VAL A 105 -14.35 7.15 -2.24
CA VAL A 105 -14.20 7.25 -0.78
C VAL A 105 -13.22 8.36 -0.43
N LEU A 106 -13.44 9.03 0.70
CA LEU A 106 -12.49 9.94 1.33
C LEU A 106 -12.04 9.32 2.65
N VAL A 107 -10.73 9.24 2.87
CA VAL A 107 -10.14 8.57 4.04
C VAL A 107 -9.45 9.62 4.90
N ASP A 108 -9.71 9.60 6.22
CA ASP A 108 -9.03 10.48 7.16
C ASP A 108 -7.58 10.03 7.39
N ILE A 109 -6.72 10.99 7.74
CA ILE A 109 -5.29 10.72 8.02
C ILE A 109 -5.15 9.71 9.16
N LYS A 110 -5.95 9.80 10.23
CA LYS A 110 -5.89 8.89 11.36
C LYS A 110 -6.24 7.46 10.95
N ASP A 111 -7.24 7.30 10.10
CA ASP A 111 -7.66 5.98 9.60
C ASP A 111 -6.62 5.40 8.65
N THR A 112 -5.95 6.25 7.87
CA THR A 112 -4.85 5.86 6.99
C THR A 112 -3.68 5.31 7.80
N ILE A 113 -3.21 6.06 8.81
CA ILE A 113 -2.11 5.65 9.69
C ILE A 113 -2.44 4.34 10.40
N LYS A 114 -3.64 4.25 10.99
CA LYS A 114 -4.11 3.03 11.66
C LYS A 114 -4.13 1.84 10.69
N GLY A 115 -4.71 2.02 9.50
CA GLY A 115 -4.84 0.96 8.51
C GLY A 115 -3.50 0.40 8.05
N PHE A 116 -2.53 1.27 7.74
CA PHE A 116 -1.20 0.82 7.36
C PHE A 116 -0.47 0.13 8.53
N ASN A 117 -0.55 0.66 9.76
CA ASN A 117 0.05 0.01 10.91
C ASN A 117 -0.52 -1.40 11.15
N MET A 118 -1.84 -1.60 11.04
CA MET A 118 -2.45 -2.93 11.18
C MET A 118 -1.91 -3.94 10.15
N ILE A 119 -1.66 -3.51 8.91
CA ILE A 119 -1.03 -4.37 7.88
C ILE A 119 0.42 -4.66 8.26
N MET A 120 1.17 -3.64 8.67
CA MET A 120 2.59 -3.75 9.04
C MET A 120 2.80 -4.66 10.26
N ASP A 121 1.87 -4.62 11.21
CA ASP A 121 1.91 -5.38 12.47
C ASP A 121 1.41 -6.83 12.28
N GLY A 122 0.85 -7.16 11.10
CA GLY A 122 0.46 -8.52 10.73
C GLY A 122 -0.95 -8.93 11.15
N GLU A 123 -1.74 -8.01 11.71
CA GLU A 123 -3.12 -8.29 12.16
C GLU A 123 -4.02 -8.80 11.03
N LEU A 124 -3.66 -8.46 9.79
CA LEU A 124 -4.44 -8.71 8.59
C LEU A 124 -3.81 -9.78 7.68
N ASP A 125 -2.82 -10.53 8.18
CA ASP A 125 -2.09 -11.53 7.38
C ASP A 125 -2.95 -12.72 6.94
N LYS A 126 -4.10 -12.94 7.60
CA LYS A 126 -5.09 -13.95 7.21
C LYS A 126 -5.85 -13.62 5.94
N TYR A 127 -5.89 -12.34 5.53
CA TYR A 127 -6.70 -11.91 4.40
C TYR A 127 -5.92 -11.98 3.07
N PRO A 128 -6.59 -12.35 1.97
CA PRO A 128 -5.97 -12.40 0.65
C PRO A 128 -5.57 -11.00 0.17
N GLU A 129 -4.51 -10.89 -0.63
CA GLU A 129 -4.01 -9.61 -1.15
C GLU A 129 -5.08 -8.82 -1.92
N ALA A 130 -5.98 -9.52 -2.63
CA ALA A 130 -7.07 -8.92 -3.40
C ALA A 130 -8.06 -8.12 -2.54
N ALA A 131 -8.17 -8.43 -1.24
CA ALA A 131 -9.07 -7.72 -0.33
C ALA A 131 -8.70 -6.25 -0.15
N PHE A 132 -7.43 -5.91 -0.34
CA PHE A 132 -6.86 -4.57 -0.14
C PHE A 132 -6.92 -3.68 -1.39
N ASN A 133 -7.38 -4.21 -2.53
CA ASN A 133 -7.38 -3.47 -3.79
C ASN A 133 -8.62 -2.58 -3.93
N LEU A 134 -8.42 -1.31 -4.28
CA LEU A 134 -9.45 -0.28 -4.44
C LEU A 134 -10.39 -0.22 -3.24
N ARG A 135 -9.79 0.05 -2.08
CA ARG A 135 -10.50 0.21 -0.80
C ARG A 135 -10.31 1.63 -0.27
N GLY A 136 -11.25 2.08 0.55
CA GLY A 136 -11.11 3.34 1.27
C GLY A 136 -10.54 3.09 2.65
N SER A 137 -11.39 2.64 3.57
CA SER A 137 -11.00 2.37 4.94
C SER A 137 -10.37 0.99 5.10
N ILE A 138 -9.65 0.78 6.21
CA ILE A 138 -9.16 -0.55 6.56
C ILE A 138 -10.31 -1.53 6.85
N GLN A 139 -11.46 -1.02 7.31
CA GLN A 139 -12.65 -1.85 7.54
C GLN A 139 -13.17 -2.41 6.22
N ASP A 140 -13.17 -1.62 5.14
CA ASP A 140 -13.59 -2.09 3.81
C ASP A 140 -12.71 -3.26 3.33
N ALA A 141 -11.42 -3.22 3.65
CA ALA A 141 -10.48 -4.29 3.33
C ALA A 141 -10.73 -5.54 4.18
N ILE A 142 -11.05 -5.38 5.47
CA ILE A 142 -11.42 -6.47 6.38
C ILE A 142 -12.70 -7.15 5.90
N ASP A 143 -13.76 -6.38 5.66
CA ASP A 143 -15.06 -6.90 5.22
C ASP A 143 -14.94 -7.65 3.88
N ALA A 144 -14.15 -7.10 2.95
CA ALA A 144 -13.85 -7.78 1.70
C ALA A 144 -13.07 -9.09 1.91
N GLY A 145 -12.10 -9.08 2.83
CA GLY A 145 -11.30 -10.25 3.18
C GLY A 145 -12.13 -11.35 3.81
N GLU A 146 -13.04 -11.02 4.72
CA GLU A 146 -13.96 -11.98 5.34
C GLU A 146 -14.90 -12.61 4.33
N LYS A 147 -15.45 -11.80 3.42
CA LYS A 147 -16.28 -12.30 2.32
C LYS A 147 -15.53 -13.27 1.42
N MET A 148 -14.30 -12.93 1.03
CA MET A 148 -13.47 -13.80 0.17
C MET A 148 -13.10 -15.12 0.87
N LEU A 149 -12.88 -15.10 2.18
CA LEU A 149 -12.61 -16.32 2.95
C LEU A 149 -13.86 -17.20 3.12
N ALA A 150 -15.05 -16.61 3.19
CA ALA A 150 -16.30 -17.36 3.27
C ALA A 150 -16.72 -17.99 1.93
N GLU A 151 -16.24 -17.45 0.81
CA GLU A 151 -16.51 -17.91 -0.55
C GLU A 151 -15.47 -18.93 -1.06
N ALA A 152 -14.38 -19.15 -0.33
CA ALA A 152 -13.28 -20.07 -0.65
C ALA A 152 -13.49 -21.47 -0.05
#